data_AF-A0AA91JXR4-F1
#
_entry.id   AF-A0AA91JXR4-F1
#
_cell.length_a   1.000
_cell.length_b   1.000
_cell.length_c   1.000
_cell.angle_alpha   90.00
_cell.angle_beta   90.00
_cell.angle_gamma   90.00
#
_symmetry.space_group_name_H-M   'P 1'
#
loop_
_entity.id
_entity.type
_entity.pdbx_description
1 polymer ?
#
loop_
_entity_poly.entity_id
_entity_poly.type
_entity_poly.pdbx_seq_one_letter_code
_entity_poly.pdbx_strand_id
1 'polypeptide(L)'
;MDNKSENPEASKSIISREAVDWLLQRIFQVPKKWLIISIILILISTCEISWGKESSFKFRVTNTTAVFLSLIWLPSILKIFALSGGALKTPAGEIGSSGMKTMLESLTSDSLGFLIEQTKLAEDAAPPQQQQEMRQIRQQSQEVYASRIPVSQARQEIERLAERYKELRMTMPSGVQRTFEMESVAGRMRALAPEVKYTVQEVTDLLQSSDQGKRLLGLSVTEWSGDPIYFDLVLHLISHSETAFEQTIALRAASRMVSKLDTEQKKKLQAALIEQRNFNQDEKRWIKPDSNRWILSDRLLSALN
;
A
#
# COMPACT_ATOMS: atom_id res chain seq x y z
N MET A 1 -36.80 25.54 22.38
CA MET A 1 -35.39 25.84 22.08
C MET A 1 -34.86 24.69 21.27
N ASP A 2 -34.83 24.91 19.96
CA ASP A 2 -34.50 23.94 18.94
C ASP A 2 -33.03 23.56 19.00
N ASN A 3 -32.74 22.29 19.31
CA ASN A 3 -31.38 21.77 19.28
C ASN A 3 -31.09 21.28 17.87
N LYS A 4 -30.34 22.11 17.15
CA LYS A 4 -29.90 21.95 15.77
C LYS A 4 -29.21 20.60 15.59
N SER A 5 -29.71 19.79 14.67
CA SER A 5 -29.04 18.57 14.22
C SER A 5 -27.71 18.94 13.57
N GLU A 6 -26.61 18.69 14.26
CA GLU A 6 -25.29 18.66 13.62
C GLU A 6 -25.24 17.42 12.73
N ASN A 7 -25.25 17.69 11.43
CA ASN A 7 -25.14 16.72 10.37
C ASN A 7 -23.73 16.10 10.46
N PRO A 8 -23.59 14.77 10.66
CA PRO A 8 -22.29 14.12 10.61
C PRO A 8 -21.92 13.98 9.14
N GLU A 9 -21.45 15.08 8.53
CA GLU A 9 -20.77 15.00 7.25
C GLU A 9 -19.59 14.05 7.42
N ALA A 10 -19.76 12.88 6.81
CA ALA A 10 -18.77 11.89 6.45
C ALA A 10 -17.35 12.27 6.88
N SER A 11 -16.87 11.60 7.94
CA SER A 11 -15.45 11.45 8.25
C SER A 11 -14.76 10.87 7.02
N LYS A 12 -14.42 11.76 6.08
CA LYS A 12 -13.64 11.47 4.89
C LYS A 12 -12.33 10.94 5.43
N SER A 13 -11.95 9.75 5.00
CA SER A 13 -10.60 9.22 5.20
C SER A 13 -9.60 10.23 4.65
N ILE A 14 -9.11 11.12 5.52
CA ILE A 14 -8.10 12.10 5.18
C ILE A 14 -6.83 11.28 5.00
N ILE A 15 -6.56 10.86 3.76
CA ILE A 15 -5.21 10.49 3.34
C ILE A 15 -4.34 11.65 3.82
N SER A 16 -3.42 11.39 4.77
CA SER A 16 -2.61 12.43 5.39
C SER A 16 -2.00 13.28 4.28
N ARG A 17 -2.15 14.61 4.36
CA ARG A 17 -1.56 15.53 3.38
C ARG A 17 -0.07 15.26 3.20
N GLU A 18 0.62 14.89 4.28
CA GLU A 18 2.03 14.51 4.25
C GLU A 18 2.30 13.25 3.42
N ALA A 19 1.41 12.26 3.46
CA ALA A 19 1.52 11.05 2.64
C ALA A 19 1.29 11.37 1.15
N VAL A 20 0.33 12.25 0.85
CA VAL A 20 0.09 12.76 -0.50
C VAL A 20 1.30 13.56 -0.98
N ASP A 21 1.81 14.49 -0.19
CA ASP A 21 2.95 15.35 -0.56
C ASP A 21 4.21 14.53 -0.79
N TRP A 22 4.49 13.53 0.06
CA TRP A 22 5.62 12.62 -0.13
C TRP A 22 5.44 11.77 -1.40
N LEU A 23 4.25 11.24 -1.64
CA LEU A 23 3.94 10.45 -2.83
C LEU A 23 4.07 11.30 -4.10
N LEU A 24 3.55 12.53 -4.07
CA LEU A 24 3.71 13.52 -5.13
C LEU A 24 5.19 13.86 -5.34
N GLN A 25 5.98 14.08 -4.30
CA GLN A 25 7.43 14.28 -4.43
C GLN A 25 8.10 13.09 -5.13
N ARG A 26 7.70 11.85 -4.84
CA ARG A 26 8.25 10.66 -5.49
C ARG A 26 7.78 10.49 -6.93
N ILE A 27 6.53 10.84 -7.22
CA ILE A 27 5.93 10.82 -8.56
C ILE A 27 6.53 11.90 -9.46
N PHE A 28 6.72 13.11 -8.91
CA PHE A 28 7.30 14.27 -9.59
C PHE A 28 8.81 14.25 -9.69
N GLN A 29 9.48 13.22 -9.17
CA GLN A 29 10.86 12.95 -9.55
C GLN A 29 10.92 12.52 -11.02
N VAL A 30 11.22 13.51 -11.87
CA VAL A 30 11.51 13.33 -13.29
C VAL A 30 12.88 12.64 -13.43
N PRO A 31 13.00 11.54 -14.19
CA PRO A 31 14.28 10.88 -14.41
C PRO A 31 15.30 11.87 -15.00
N LYS A 32 16.51 11.95 -14.41
CA LYS A 32 17.56 12.89 -14.88
C LYS A 32 17.83 12.78 -16.38
N LYS A 33 17.85 11.54 -16.92
CA LYS A 33 18.03 11.28 -18.36
C LYS A 33 16.91 11.90 -19.21
N TRP A 34 15.65 11.77 -18.76
CA TRP A 34 14.50 12.38 -19.44
C TRP A 34 14.60 13.89 -19.44
N LEU A 35 14.90 14.49 -18.28
CA LEU A 35 15.08 15.93 -18.15
C LEU A 35 16.16 16.46 -19.13
N ILE A 36 17.30 15.78 -19.22
CA ILE A 36 18.37 16.13 -20.17
C ILE A 36 17.87 16.08 -21.62
N ILE A 37 17.18 15.01 -22.00
CA ILE A 37 16.62 14.87 -23.36
C ILE A 37 15.61 15.98 -23.66
N SER A 38 14.69 16.26 -22.73
CA SER A 38 13.70 17.32 -22.89
C SER A 38 14.37 18.69 -23.02
N ILE A 39 15.40 18.99 -22.23
CA ILE A 39 16.16 20.25 -22.34
C ILE A 39 16.82 20.36 -23.71
N ILE A 40 17.45 19.28 -24.22
CA ILE A 40 18.06 19.27 -25.56
C ILE A 40 17.02 19.56 -26.63
N LEU A 41 15.85 18.90 -26.57
CA LEU A 41 14.77 19.12 -27.54
C LEU A 41 14.21 20.56 -27.49
N ILE A 42 14.09 21.12 -26.28
CA ILE A 42 13.68 22.51 -26.09
C ILE A 42 14.71 23.46 -26.73
N LEU A 43 16.01 23.25 -26.46
CA LEU A 43 17.07 24.07 -27.03
C LEU A 43 17.09 23.98 -28.56
N ILE A 44 17.03 22.77 -29.13
CA ILE A 44 16.96 22.58 -30.58
C ILE A 44 15.73 23.28 -31.16
N SER A 45 14.58 23.19 -30.49
CA SER A 45 13.33 23.84 -30.92
C SER A 45 13.37 25.36 -30.88
N THR A 46 14.22 25.97 -30.06
CA THR A 46 14.33 27.44 -29.96
C THR A 46 15.29 28.05 -30.98
N CYS A 47 16.10 27.21 -31.64
CA CYS A 47 17.15 27.64 -32.57
C CYS A 47 16.66 27.52 -34.01
N GLU A 48 16.34 28.63 -34.66
CA GLU A 48 16.04 28.65 -36.09
C GLU A 48 17.34 28.98 -36.85
N ILE A 49 17.91 27.97 -37.52
CA ILE A 49 19.14 28.12 -38.31
C ILE A 49 18.75 28.36 -39.76
N SER A 50 18.92 29.60 -40.23
CA SER A 50 18.73 29.93 -41.64
C SER A 50 20.06 29.78 -42.38
N TRP A 51 20.16 28.75 -43.24
CA TRP A 51 21.30 28.53 -44.11
C TRP A 51 21.13 29.37 -45.39
N GLY A 52 21.41 30.68 -45.31
CA GLY A 52 21.41 31.62 -46.43
C GLY A 52 22.82 32.11 -46.79
N LYS A 53 22.93 33.12 -47.68
CA LYS A 53 24.22 33.76 -48.05
C LYS A 53 24.95 34.37 -46.84
N GLU A 54 24.20 34.75 -45.80
CA GLU A 54 24.72 35.06 -44.47
C GLU A 54 24.04 34.14 -43.46
N SER A 55 24.83 33.41 -42.67
CA SER A 55 24.31 32.58 -41.59
C SER A 55 23.81 33.49 -40.47
N SER A 56 22.48 33.54 -40.25
CA SER A 56 21.89 34.27 -39.13
C SER A 56 21.25 33.29 -38.14
N PHE A 57 21.46 33.57 -36.86
CA PHE A 57 20.91 32.78 -35.77
C PHE A 57 19.80 33.58 -35.09
N LYS A 58 18.58 33.03 -35.05
CA LYS A 58 17.45 33.67 -34.35
C LYS A 58 16.92 32.74 -33.27
N PHE A 59 16.83 33.27 -32.06
CA PHE A 59 16.11 32.62 -30.98
C PHE A 59 14.63 32.96 -31.10
N ARG A 60 13.79 31.93 -31.27
CA ARG A 60 12.34 32.11 -31.31
C ARG A 60 11.66 31.01 -30.52
N VAL A 61 10.83 31.40 -29.55
CA VAL A 61 9.94 30.48 -28.87
C VAL A 61 8.76 30.20 -29.79
N THR A 62 8.56 28.93 -30.13
CA THR A 62 7.48 28.48 -31.02
C THR A 62 6.48 27.62 -30.25
N ASN A 63 5.34 27.30 -30.86
CA ASN A 63 4.38 26.34 -30.30
C ASN A 63 5.04 24.98 -30.02
N THR A 64 6.03 24.59 -30.83
CA THR A 64 6.82 23.36 -30.64
C THR A 64 7.62 23.38 -29.34
N THR A 65 8.16 24.54 -28.96
CA THR A 65 8.87 24.72 -27.67
C THR A 65 7.91 24.51 -26.49
N ALA A 66 6.68 25.03 -26.58
CA ALA A 66 5.66 24.83 -25.55
C ALA A 66 5.26 23.35 -25.42
N VAL A 67 5.16 22.63 -26.55
CA VAL A 67 4.93 21.17 -26.55
C VAL A 67 6.06 20.44 -25.83
N PHE A 68 7.33 20.70 -26.19
CA PHE A 68 8.46 20.03 -25.51
C PHE A 68 8.55 20.38 -24.02
N LEU A 69 8.21 21.61 -23.62
CA LEU A 69 8.15 22.01 -22.22
C LEU A 69 7.07 21.22 -21.46
N SER A 70 5.90 21.00 -22.06
CA SER A 70 4.83 20.18 -21.46
C SER A 70 5.23 18.73 -21.27
N LEU A 71 6.07 18.18 -22.17
CA LEU A 71 6.55 16.80 -22.12
C LEU A 71 7.53 16.52 -20.97
N ILE A 72 8.09 17.55 -20.32
CA ILE A 72 8.92 17.37 -19.11
C ILE A 72 8.15 16.61 -18.03
N TRP A 73 6.86 16.90 -17.89
CA TRP A 73 5.98 16.32 -16.87
C TRP A 73 5.37 14.99 -17.28
N LEU A 74 5.55 14.58 -18.55
CA LEU A 74 4.93 13.36 -19.09
C LEU A 74 5.18 12.13 -18.21
N PRO A 75 6.40 11.84 -17.72
CA PRO A 75 6.64 10.67 -16.88
C PRO A 75 5.85 10.71 -15.57
N SER A 76 5.70 11.90 -14.96
CA SER A 76 4.97 12.07 -13.71
C SER A 76 3.46 11.96 -13.93
N ILE A 77 2.96 12.53 -15.02
CA ILE A 77 1.56 12.40 -15.44
C ILE A 77 1.22 10.92 -15.69
N LEU A 78 2.09 10.20 -16.41
CA LEU A 78 1.95 8.77 -16.64
C LEU A 78 1.95 7.96 -15.33
N LYS A 79 2.79 8.32 -14.35
CA LYS A 79 2.79 7.70 -13.02
C LYS A 79 1.50 7.97 -12.24
N ILE A 80 0.96 9.19 -12.29
CA ILE A 80 -0.33 9.52 -11.63
C ILE A 80 -1.45 8.71 -12.25
N PHE A 81 -1.50 8.62 -13.58
CA PHE A 81 -2.50 7.82 -14.28
C PHE A 81 -2.38 6.32 -14.00
N ALA A 82 -1.15 5.83 -13.94
CA ALA A 82 -0.84 4.48 -13.49
C ALA A 82 -1.38 4.18 -12.08
N LEU A 83 -1.26 5.14 -11.16
CA LEU A 83 -1.70 4.98 -9.77
C LEU A 83 -3.21 5.15 -9.58
N SER A 84 -3.87 5.98 -10.39
CA SER A 84 -5.30 6.27 -10.23
C SER A 84 -6.21 5.18 -10.77
N GLY A 85 -5.68 4.07 -11.31
CA GLY A 85 -6.47 2.95 -11.86
C GLY A 85 -7.44 3.36 -12.97
N GLY A 86 -7.24 4.55 -13.55
CA GLY A 86 -8.18 5.12 -14.51
C GLY A 86 -7.99 4.46 -15.87
N ALA A 87 -8.97 3.66 -16.29
CA ALA A 87 -9.11 3.22 -17.67
C ALA A 87 -9.31 4.46 -18.57
N LEU A 88 -8.21 5.06 -19.02
CA LEU A 88 -8.25 6.14 -19.99
C LEU A 88 -8.59 5.53 -21.35
N LYS A 89 -9.80 5.81 -21.85
CA LYS A 89 -10.10 5.65 -23.27
C LYS A 89 -9.28 6.68 -24.02
N THR A 90 -8.04 6.34 -24.34
CA THR A 90 -7.24 7.16 -25.25
C THR A 90 -7.73 6.88 -26.68
N PRO A 91 -7.59 7.83 -27.61
CA PRO A 91 -7.82 7.57 -29.04
C PRO A 91 -6.96 6.42 -29.60
N ALA A 92 -5.91 6.01 -28.88
CA ALA A 92 -5.02 4.91 -29.22
C ALA A 92 -5.43 3.55 -28.62
N GLY A 93 -6.54 3.47 -27.88
CA GLY A 93 -7.08 2.23 -27.31
C GLY A 93 -7.41 2.32 -25.82
N GLU A 94 -8.19 1.34 -25.34
CA GLU A 94 -8.43 1.09 -23.92
C GLU A 94 -7.17 0.45 -23.31
N ILE A 95 -6.63 1.06 -22.25
CA ILE A 95 -5.59 0.40 -21.44
C ILE A 95 -6.30 -0.71 -20.65
N GLY A 96 -6.40 -1.90 -21.25
CA GLY A 96 -6.94 -3.09 -20.62
C GLY A 96 -6.00 -3.66 -19.54
N SER A 97 -6.40 -4.77 -18.92
CA SER A 97 -5.63 -5.50 -17.90
C SER A 97 -4.19 -5.83 -18.31
N SER A 98 -3.91 -5.93 -19.62
CA SER A 98 -2.56 -6.14 -20.16
C SER A 98 -1.61 -4.95 -19.89
N GLY A 99 -2.11 -3.72 -19.91
CA GLY A 99 -1.29 -2.52 -19.63
C GLY A 99 -0.90 -2.41 -18.15
N MET A 100 -1.79 -2.85 -17.26
CA MET A 100 -1.52 -2.87 -15.81
C MET A 100 -0.35 -3.81 -15.49
N LYS A 101 -0.29 -5.00 -16.11
CA LYS A 101 0.83 -5.93 -15.88
C LYS A 101 2.17 -5.32 -16.26
N THR A 102 2.29 -4.74 -17.46
CA THR A 102 3.53 -4.07 -17.91
C THR A 102 3.93 -2.92 -16.98
N MET A 103 2.94 -2.15 -16.50
CA MET A 103 3.17 -1.10 -15.52
C MET A 103 3.71 -1.66 -14.21
N LEU A 104 3.08 -2.69 -13.63
CA LEU A 104 3.53 -3.35 -12.40
C LEU A 104 4.93 -3.94 -12.57
N GLU A 105 5.24 -4.52 -13.73
CA GLU A 105 6.56 -5.04 -14.08
C GLU A 105 7.64 -3.95 -14.10
N SER A 106 7.29 -2.70 -14.37
CA SER A 106 8.23 -1.57 -14.34
C SER A 106 8.49 -1.00 -12.93
N LEU A 107 7.61 -1.29 -11.96
CA LEU A 107 7.75 -0.77 -10.60
C LEU A 107 8.89 -1.45 -9.86
N THR A 108 9.56 -0.72 -8.96
CA THR A 108 10.55 -1.33 -8.05
C THR A 108 9.86 -2.23 -7.02
N SER A 109 10.61 -3.17 -6.43
CA SER A 109 10.10 -4.07 -5.39
C SER A 109 9.51 -3.32 -4.19
N ASP A 110 10.11 -2.21 -3.77
CA ASP A 110 9.59 -1.38 -2.67
C ASP A 110 8.27 -0.70 -3.05
N SER A 111 8.16 -0.22 -4.29
CA SER A 111 6.93 0.39 -4.81
C SER A 111 5.80 -0.62 -4.95
N LEU A 112 6.10 -1.86 -5.37
CA LEU A 112 5.12 -2.94 -5.43
C LEU A 112 4.63 -3.32 -4.03
N GLY A 113 5.54 -3.46 -3.06
CA GLY A 113 5.17 -3.72 -1.66
C GLY A 113 4.19 -2.70 -1.13
N PHE A 114 4.46 -1.42 -1.38
CA PHE A 114 3.55 -0.34 -0.99
C PHE A 114 2.23 -0.40 -1.75
N LEU A 115 2.25 -0.61 -3.07
CA LEU A 115 1.03 -0.69 -3.88
C LEU A 115 0.13 -1.85 -3.44
N ILE A 116 0.70 -2.99 -3.06
CA ILE A 116 -0.03 -4.12 -2.47
C ILE A 116 -0.76 -3.69 -1.19
N GLU A 117 -0.13 -2.87 -0.35
CA GLU A 117 -0.76 -2.35 0.87
C GLU A 117 -1.81 -1.27 0.61
N GLN A 118 -1.54 -0.32 -0.27
CA GLN A 118 -2.50 0.74 -0.57
C GLN A 118 -3.74 0.21 -1.28
N THR A 119 -3.58 -0.74 -2.20
CA THR A 119 -4.71 -1.42 -2.84
C THR A 119 -5.52 -2.21 -1.83
N LYS A 120 -4.88 -2.77 -0.79
CA LYS A 120 -5.59 -3.39 0.35
C LYS A 120 -6.38 -2.37 1.17
N LEU A 121 -5.78 -1.22 1.51
CA LEU A 121 -6.49 -0.14 2.20
C LEU A 121 -7.65 0.41 1.38
N ALA A 122 -7.48 0.52 0.06
CA ALA A 122 -8.55 0.93 -0.86
C ALA A 122 -9.64 -0.14 -0.99
N GLU A 123 -9.28 -1.43 -1.09
CA GLU A 123 -10.22 -2.56 -0.99
C GLU A 123 -11.01 -2.44 0.34
N ASP A 124 -10.31 -2.16 1.43
CA ASP A 124 -10.85 -1.91 2.75
C ASP A 124 -11.44 -0.49 2.89
N ALA A 125 -11.78 0.23 1.84
CA ALA A 125 -12.54 1.49 1.93
C ALA A 125 -13.65 1.54 0.89
N ALA A 126 -13.51 0.74 -0.17
CA ALA A 126 -14.36 0.74 -1.33
C ALA A 126 -15.74 0.09 -1.07
N PRO A 127 -16.79 0.52 -1.78
CA PRO A 127 -18.06 -0.18 -1.87
C PRO A 127 -17.91 -1.62 -2.39
N PRO A 128 -18.82 -2.56 -2.08
CA PRO A 128 -18.69 -3.97 -2.46
C PRO A 128 -18.40 -4.22 -3.95
N GLN A 129 -18.96 -3.40 -4.84
CA GLN A 129 -18.76 -3.50 -6.29
C GLN A 129 -17.30 -3.23 -6.71
N GLN A 130 -16.62 -2.28 -6.04
CA GLN A 130 -15.23 -1.90 -6.32
C GLN A 130 -14.20 -2.76 -5.56
N GLN A 131 -14.62 -3.43 -4.48
CA GLN A 131 -13.72 -4.31 -3.71
C GLN A 131 -13.14 -5.44 -4.56
N GLN A 132 -13.93 -6.00 -5.49
CA GLN A 132 -13.47 -7.08 -6.36
C GLN A 132 -12.36 -6.61 -7.31
N GLU A 133 -12.49 -5.40 -7.87
CA GLU A 133 -11.48 -4.81 -8.74
C GLU A 133 -10.18 -4.55 -7.96
N MET A 134 -10.28 -3.92 -6.78
CA MET A 134 -9.11 -3.67 -5.92
C MET A 134 -8.42 -4.97 -5.49
N ARG A 135 -9.20 -6.03 -5.23
CA ARG A 135 -8.68 -7.36 -4.93
C ARG A 135 -7.89 -7.95 -6.11
N GLN A 136 -8.39 -7.79 -7.33
CA GLN A 136 -7.70 -8.26 -8.55
C GLN A 136 -6.38 -7.51 -8.75
N ILE A 137 -6.39 -6.18 -8.62
CA ILE A 137 -5.16 -5.36 -8.72
C ILE A 137 -4.14 -5.81 -7.67
N ARG A 138 -4.60 -6.03 -6.42
CA ARG A 138 -3.74 -6.52 -5.35
C ARG A 138 -3.16 -7.89 -5.64
N GLN A 139 -3.98 -8.84 -6.11
CA GLN A 139 -3.53 -10.19 -6.48
C GLN A 139 -2.48 -10.15 -7.60
N GLN A 140 -2.73 -9.39 -8.67
CA GLN A 140 -1.75 -9.20 -9.76
C GLN A 140 -0.44 -8.59 -9.26
N SER A 141 -0.52 -7.62 -8.36
CA SER A 141 0.67 -6.99 -7.78
C SER A 141 1.47 -7.96 -6.91
N GLN A 142 0.79 -8.82 -6.15
CA GLN A 142 1.40 -9.89 -5.37
C GLN A 142 2.06 -10.95 -6.28
N GLU A 143 1.40 -11.37 -7.35
CA GLU A 143 1.94 -12.31 -8.34
C GLU A 143 3.17 -11.75 -9.05
N VAL A 144 3.12 -10.49 -9.49
CA VAL A 144 4.27 -9.80 -10.10
C VAL A 144 5.43 -9.70 -9.11
N TYR A 145 5.17 -9.40 -7.84
CA TYR A 145 6.22 -9.40 -6.82
C TYR A 145 6.82 -10.80 -6.61
N ALA A 146 5.98 -11.82 -6.39
CA ALA A 146 6.41 -13.19 -6.11
C ALA A 146 7.22 -13.77 -7.28
N SER A 147 6.80 -13.53 -8.54
CA SER A 147 7.51 -14.01 -9.73
C SER A 147 8.93 -13.45 -9.91
N ARG A 148 9.30 -12.36 -9.23
CA ARG A 148 10.65 -11.79 -9.25
C ARG A 148 11.62 -12.50 -8.31
N ILE A 149 11.09 -13.25 -7.34
CA ILE A 149 11.88 -13.96 -6.34
C ILE A 149 11.79 -15.45 -6.66
N PRO A 150 12.91 -16.13 -6.98
CA PRO A 150 12.89 -17.57 -7.16
C PRO A 150 12.29 -18.27 -5.94
N VAL A 151 11.44 -19.29 -6.14
CA VAL A 151 10.79 -20.03 -5.04
C VAL A 151 11.81 -20.56 -4.02
N SER A 152 12.99 -21.00 -4.49
CA SER A 152 14.09 -21.45 -3.64
C SER A 152 14.67 -20.37 -2.72
N GLN A 153 14.46 -19.09 -3.03
CA GLN A 153 14.91 -17.93 -2.27
C GLN A 153 13.78 -17.26 -1.48
N ALA A 154 12.52 -17.62 -1.72
CA ALA A 154 11.37 -16.96 -1.11
C ALA A 154 11.41 -16.97 0.43
N ARG A 155 11.85 -18.09 1.03
CA ARG A 155 12.00 -18.24 2.49
C ARG A 155 13.03 -17.27 3.06
N GLN A 156 14.21 -17.23 2.45
CA GLN A 156 15.28 -16.32 2.87
C GLN A 156 14.86 -14.85 2.71
N GLU A 157 14.14 -14.53 1.63
CA GLU A 157 13.69 -13.17 1.36
C GLU A 157 12.62 -12.70 2.36
N ILE A 158 11.65 -13.55 2.70
CA ILE A 158 10.63 -13.19 3.70
C ILE A 158 11.24 -13.02 5.10
N GLU A 159 12.23 -13.83 5.46
CA GLU A 159 12.99 -13.67 6.71
C GLU A 159 13.83 -12.37 6.70
N ARG A 160 14.47 -12.03 5.58
CA ARG A 160 15.17 -10.75 5.42
C ARG A 160 14.24 -9.56 5.57
N LEU A 161 13.01 -9.66 5.06
CA LEU A 161 11.98 -8.64 5.25
C LEU A 161 11.60 -8.47 6.73
N ALA A 162 11.57 -9.55 7.52
CA ALA A 162 11.33 -9.47 8.97
C ALA A 162 12.42 -8.70 9.70
N GLU A 163 13.69 -8.97 9.36
CA GLU A 163 14.82 -8.22 9.88
C GLU A 163 14.78 -6.75 9.45
N ARG A 164 14.42 -6.49 8.19
CA ARG A 164 14.27 -5.12 7.67
C ARG A 164 13.19 -4.34 8.41
N TYR A 165 12.05 -4.95 8.72
CA TYR A 165 11.01 -4.32 9.52
C TYR A 165 11.54 -3.86 10.90
N LYS A 166 12.26 -4.74 11.58
CA LYS A 166 12.87 -4.45 12.90
C LYS A 166 13.86 -3.30 12.78
N GLU A 167 14.74 -3.34 11.79
CA GLU A 167 15.71 -2.26 11.51
C GLU A 167 15.02 -0.91 11.28
N LEU A 168 14.02 -0.85 10.40
CA LEU A 168 13.26 0.37 10.11
C LEU A 168 12.67 0.96 11.39
N ARG A 169 12.13 0.11 12.26
CA ARG A 169 11.50 0.55 13.50
C ARG A 169 12.48 1.11 14.52
N MET A 170 13.69 0.54 14.60
CA MET A 170 14.75 1.00 15.51
C MET A 170 15.45 2.27 15.01
N THR A 171 15.64 2.37 13.70
CA THR A 171 16.50 3.41 13.09
C THR A 171 15.73 4.64 12.60
N MET A 172 14.46 4.48 12.24
CA MET A 172 13.64 5.60 11.76
C MET A 172 12.73 6.15 12.87
N PRO A 173 12.66 7.48 13.03
CA PRO A 173 11.68 8.08 13.91
C PRO A 173 10.26 7.76 13.46
N SER A 174 9.33 7.73 14.40
CA SER A 174 7.91 7.56 14.09
C SER A 174 7.43 8.67 13.15
N GLY A 175 6.75 8.30 12.06
CA GLY A 175 6.25 9.25 11.07
C GLY A 175 5.75 8.55 9.80
N VAL A 176 5.19 9.32 8.87
CA VAL A 176 4.58 8.81 7.63
C VAL A 176 5.57 7.99 6.81
N GLN A 177 6.81 8.45 6.66
CA GLN A 177 7.83 7.73 5.90
C GLN A 177 8.15 6.36 6.50
N ARG A 178 8.27 6.27 7.83
CA ARG A 178 8.52 4.98 8.48
C ARG A 178 7.34 4.03 8.29
N THR A 179 6.12 4.54 8.46
CA THR A 179 4.88 3.76 8.23
C THR A 179 4.83 3.23 6.80
N PHE A 180 5.14 4.06 5.81
CA PHE A 180 5.20 3.68 4.41
C PHE A 180 6.16 2.50 4.17
N GLU A 181 7.39 2.58 4.71
CA GLU A 181 8.39 1.52 4.54
C GLU A 181 7.97 0.23 5.24
N MET A 182 7.40 0.34 6.45
CA MET A 182 6.88 -0.82 7.20
C MET A 182 5.69 -1.48 6.48
N GLU A 183 4.78 -0.69 5.90
CA GLU A 183 3.69 -1.17 5.05
C GLU A 183 4.26 -1.88 3.82
N SER A 184 5.21 -1.27 3.11
CA SER A 184 5.88 -1.91 1.97
C SER A 184 6.48 -3.27 2.35
N VAL A 185 7.11 -3.39 3.52
CA VAL A 185 7.64 -4.65 4.02
C VAL A 185 6.54 -5.69 4.26
N ALA A 186 5.45 -5.31 4.95
CA ALA A 186 4.31 -6.22 5.20
C ALA A 186 3.63 -6.68 3.90
N GLY A 187 3.49 -5.80 2.92
CA GLY A 187 2.92 -6.11 1.61
C GLY A 187 3.73 -7.18 0.86
N ARG A 188 5.07 -7.07 0.94
CA ARG A 188 6.01 -8.03 0.35
C ARG A 188 6.00 -9.37 1.07
N MET A 189 5.96 -9.38 2.40
CA MET A 189 5.81 -10.61 3.17
C MET A 189 4.56 -11.37 2.76
N ARG A 190 3.42 -10.67 2.64
CA ARG A 190 2.15 -11.27 2.23
C ARG A 190 2.20 -11.82 0.80
N ALA A 191 2.93 -11.16 -0.10
CA ALA A 191 3.12 -11.65 -1.47
C ALA A 191 3.94 -12.95 -1.52
N LEU A 192 4.91 -13.12 -0.63
CA LEU A 192 5.75 -14.33 -0.56
C LEU A 192 5.18 -15.44 0.32
N ALA A 193 4.27 -15.14 1.24
CA ALA A 193 3.61 -16.13 2.11
C ALA A 193 3.13 -17.42 1.38
N PRO A 194 2.46 -17.37 0.20
CA PRO A 194 2.08 -18.58 -0.53
C PRO A 194 3.26 -19.47 -0.97
N GLU A 195 4.44 -18.90 -1.19
CA GLU A 195 5.59 -19.59 -1.77
C GLU A 195 6.39 -20.40 -0.73
N VAL A 196 6.33 -20.03 0.55
CA VAL A 196 7.27 -20.52 1.59
C VAL A 196 6.79 -21.78 2.34
N LYS A 197 5.52 -22.17 2.17
CA LYS A 197 4.90 -23.37 2.79
C LYS A 197 5.30 -23.58 4.26
N TYR A 198 5.00 -22.59 5.11
CA TYR A 198 5.20 -22.74 6.55
C TYR A 198 4.30 -23.82 7.14
N THR A 199 4.85 -24.59 8.07
CA THR A 199 4.10 -25.52 8.94
C THR A 199 3.34 -24.74 10.02
N VAL A 200 2.32 -25.38 10.61
CA VAL A 200 1.54 -24.79 11.72
C VAL A 200 2.43 -24.42 12.91
N GLN A 201 3.42 -25.27 13.23
CA GLN A 201 4.35 -25.01 14.33
C GLN A 201 5.22 -23.79 14.03
N GLU A 202 5.78 -23.67 12.81
CA GLU A 202 6.59 -22.50 12.45
C GLU A 202 5.79 -21.20 12.54
N VAL A 203 4.55 -21.17 12.04
CA VAL A 203 3.69 -19.97 12.15
C VAL A 203 3.38 -19.65 13.61
N THR A 204 3.16 -20.68 14.44
CA THR A 204 2.94 -20.51 15.89
C THR A 204 4.16 -19.88 16.57
N ASP A 205 5.36 -20.41 16.30
CA ASP A 205 6.62 -19.90 16.85
C ASP A 205 6.87 -18.44 16.43
N LEU A 206 6.52 -18.11 15.18
CA LEU A 206 6.62 -16.74 14.65
C LEU A 206 5.67 -15.78 15.39
N LEU A 207 4.40 -16.15 15.55
CA LEU A 207 3.38 -15.34 16.22
C LEU A 207 3.67 -15.14 17.71
N GLN A 208 4.30 -16.11 18.36
CA GLN A 208 4.67 -16.06 19.79
C GLN A 208 6.05 -15.43 20.05
N SER A 209 6.80 -15.09 19.00
CA SER A 209 8.16 -14.57 19.14
C SER A 209 8.20 -13.24 19.91
N SER A 210 9.23 -13.03 20.72
CA SER A 210 9.52 -11.70 21.28
C SER A 210 10.05 -10.71 20.22
N ASP A 211 10.46 -11.21 19.04
CA ASP A 211 10.91 -10.39 17.92
C ASP A 211 9.71 -9.87 17.10
N GLN A 212 9.56 -8.54 17.06
CA GLN A 212 8.45 -7.86 16.36
C GLN A 212 8.42 -8.15 14.85
N GLY A 213 9.57 -8.36 14.22
CA GLY A 213 9.66 -8.70 12.80
C GLY A 213 9.18 -10.12 12.53
N LYS A 214 9.52 -11.08 13.42
CA LYS A 214 9.02 -12.46 13.33
C LYS A 214 7.51 -12.52 13.55
N ARG A 215 6.97 -11.78 14.52
CA ARG A 215 5.51 -11.70 14.71
C ARG A 215 4.80 -11.09 13.50
N LEU A 216 5.37 -10.05 12.90
CA LEU A 216 4.83 -9.47 11.67
C LEU A 216 4.80 -10.51 10.53
N LEU A 217 5.88 -11.28 10.36
CA LEU A 217 5.95 -12.34 9.36
C LEU A 217 4.87 -13.40 9.61
N GLY A 218 4.73 -13.86 10.87
CA GLY A 218 3.67 -14.80 11.27
C GLY A 218 2.29 -14.25 10.92
N LEU A 219 2.00 -12.99 11.26
CA LEU A 219 0.75 -12.32 10.93
C LEU A 219 0.51 -12.23 9.42
N SER A 220 1.55 -11.97 8.60
CA SER A 220 1.42 -11.94 7.13
C SER A 220 1.06 -13.30 6.55
N VAL A 221 1.64 -14.40 7.07
CA VAL A 221 1.31 -15.77 6.67
C VAL A 221 -0.12 -16.12 7.07
N THR A 222 -0.49 -15.79 8.30
CA THR A 222 -1.83 -16.01 8.85
C THR A 222 -2.91 -15.20 8.12
N GLU A 223 -2.61 -13.95 7.73
CA GLU A 223 -3.51 -13.12 6.92
C GLU A 223 -3.72 -13.71 5.52
N TRP A 224 -2.67 -14.24 4.90
CA TRP A 224 -2.78 -14.90 3.61
C TRP A 224 -3.66 -16.17 3.69
N SER A 225 -3.38 -17.06 4.63
CA SER A 225 -4.11 -18.33 4.76
C SER A 225 -5.56 -18.15 5.25
N GLY A 226 -5.78 -17.19 6.15
CA GLY A 226 -7.05 -17.00 6.83
C GLY A 226 -7.49 -18.27 7.57
N ASP A 227 -6.56 -19.07 8.07
CA ASP A 227 -6.84 -20.33 8.76
C ASP A 227 -7.22 -20.04 10.24
N PRO A 228 -8.42 -20.46 10.70
CA PRO A 228 -8.86 -20.21 12.08
C PRO A 228 -8.04 -20.96 13.14
N ILE A 229 -7.15 -21.89 12.77
CA ILE A 229 -6.24 -22.54 13.74
C ILE A 229 -5.37 -21.53 14.50
N TYR A 230 -5.08 -20.38 13.89
CA TYR A 230 -4.29 -19.31 14.50
C TYR A 230 -5.13 -18.29 15.30
N PHE A 231 -6.44 -18.51 15.45
CA PHE A 231 -7.37 -17.53 16.00
C PHE A 231 -6.94 -17.02 17.38
N ASP A 232 -6.64 -17.91 18.33
CA ASP A 232 -6.30 -17.50 19.70
C ASP A 232 -5.00 -16.67 19.74
N LEU A 233 -4.03 -16.97 18.88
CA LEU A 233 -2.78 -16.20 18.75
C LEU A 233 -3.04 -14.82 18.12
N VAL A 234 -3.86 -14.75 17.07
CA VAL A 234 -4.25 -13.47 16.46
C VAL A 234 -5.05 -12.62 17.43
N LEU A 235 -5.98 -13.22 18.18
CA LEU A 235 -6.76 -12.55 19.21
C LEU A 235 -5.85 -12.00 20.31
N HIS A 236 -4.88 -12.79 20.77
CA HIS A 236 -3.87 -12.34 21.72
C HIS A 236 -3.12 -11.10 21.21
N LEU A 237 -2.68 -11.12 19.95
CA LEU A 237 -2.01 -9.98 19.33
C LEU A 237 -2.94 -8.79 19.12
N ILE A 238 -4.24 -8.96 18.88
CA ILE A 238 -5.20 -7.84 18.87
C ILE A 238 -5.27 -7.19 20.26
N SER A 239 -5.40 -8.00 21.32
CA SER A 239 -5.59 -7.49 22.69
C SER A 239 -4.31 -6.95 23.34
N HIS A 240 -3.14 -7.47 22.96
CA HIS A 240 -1.87 -7.19 23.62
C HIS A 240 -0.77 -6.72 22.66
N SER A 241 -1.17 -6.14 21.51
CA SER A 241 -0.22 -5.58 20.54
C SER A 241 0.77 -4.63 21.20
N GLU A 242 2.06 -4.84 20.94
CA GLU A 242 3.11 -3.91 21.37
C GLU A 242 3.02 -2.59 20.60
N THR A 243 2.39 -2.62 19.43
CA THR A 243 2.40 -1.49 18.52
C THR A 243 1.09 -1.33 17.79
N ALA A 244 0.74 -0.08 17.51
CA ALA A 244 -0.44 0.25 16.73
C ALA A 244 -0.41 -0.34 15.30
N PHE A 245 0.78 -0.56 14.72
CA PHE A 245 0.94 -1.18 13.40
C PHE A 245 0.69 -2.69 13.45
N GLU A 246 1.25 -3.38 14.44
CA GLU A 246 1.03 -4.81 14.69
C GLU A 246 -0.47 -5.10 14.87
N GLN A 247 -1.17 -4.26 15.64
CA GLN A 247 -2.62 -4.41 15.82
C GLN A 247 -3.38 -4.28 14.50
N THR A 248 -2.97 -3.37 13.62
CA THR A 248 -3.58 -3.24 12.28
C THR A 248 -3.45 -4.53 11.48
N ILE A 249 -2.27 -5.16 11.48
CA ILE A 249 -2.05 -6.42 10.73
C ILE A 249 -2.80 -7.58 11.39
N ALA A 250 -2.85 -7.65 12.73
CA ALA A 250 -3.62 -8.66 13.45
C ALA A 250 -5.14 -8.55 13.18
N LEU A 251 -5.69 -7.33 13.14
CA LEU A 251 -7.08 -7.09 12.75
C LEU A 251 -7.37 -7.56 11.33
N ARG A 252 -6.44 -7.35 10.39
CA ARG A 252 -6.57 -7.86 9.01
C ARG A 252 -6.53 -9.38 8.96
N ALA A 253 -5.63 -10.02 9.71
CA ALA A 253 -5.59 -11.47 9.83
C ALA A 253 -6.92 -12.02 10.35
N ALA A 254 -7.49 -11.42 11.40
CA ALA A 254 -8.81 -11.81 11.92
C ALA A 254 -9.93 -11.62 10.88
N SER A 255 -9.88 -10.55 10.08
CA SER A 255 -10.85 -10.32 9.00
C SER A 255 -10.82 -11.41 7.93
N ARG A 256 -9.69 -12.09 7.74
CA ARG A 256 -9.56 -13.21 6.79
C ARG A 256 -10.08 -14.53 7.36
N MET A 257 -10.19 -14.63 8.69
CA MET A 257 -10.72 -15.80 9.40
C MET A 257 -12.22 -15.70 9.70
N VAL A 258 -12.79 -14.49 9.74
CA VAL A 258 -14.12 -14.23 10.33
C VAL A 258 -15.24 -15.16 9.83
N SER A 259 -15.23 -15.52 8.54
CA SER A 259 -16.23 -16.40 7.94
C SER A 259 -16.07 -17.88 8.33
N LYS A 260 -14.94 -18.25 8.92
CA LYS A 260 -14.58 -19.62 9.36
C LYS A 260 -14.58 -19.77 10.88
N LEU A 261 -14.81 -18.69 11.63
CA LEU A 261 -14.86 -18.72 13.09
C LEU A 261 -16.15 -19.37 13.59
N ASP A 262 -16.06 -20.14 14.66
CA ASP A 262 -17.22 -20.65 15.39
C ASP A 262 -17.87 -19.56 16.26
N THR A 263 -19.03 -19.87 16.85
CA THR A 263 -19.81 -18.92 17.67
C THR A 263 -19.03 -18.39 18.88
N GLU A 264 -18.22 -19.23 19.53
CA GLU A 264 -17.46 -18.82 20.72
C GLU A 264 -16.26 -17.95 20.34
N GLN A 265 -15.55 -18.30 19.27
CA GLN A 265 -14.50 -17.48 18.68
C GLN A 265 -15.02 -16.12 18.25
N LYS A 266 -16.19 -16.07 17.60
CA LYS A 266 -16.84 -14.80 17.22
C LYS A 266 -17.15 -13.91 18.42
N LYS A 267 -17.70 -14.48 19.50
CA LYS A 267 -17.95 -13.75 20.77
C LYS A 267 -16.66 -13.22 21.38
N LYS A 268 -15.60 -14.03 21.44
CA LYS A 268 -14.29 -13.62 21.94
C LYS A 268 -13.71 -12.46 21.13
N LEU A 269 -13.79 -12.53 19.79
CA LEU A 269 -13.34 -11.46 18.91
C LEU A 269 -14.16 -10.18 19.12
N GLN A 270 -15.50 -10.29 19.20
CA GLN A 270 -16.37 -9.16 19.47
C GLN A 270 -16.00 -8.45 20.79
N ALA A 271 -15.82 -9.22 21.86
CA ALA A 271 -15.45 -8.68 23.18
C ALA A 271 -14.09 -7.95 23.11
N ALA A 272 -13.07 -8.55 22.49
CA ALA A 272 -11.77 -7.92 22.33
C ALA A 272 -11.82 -6.62 21.50
N LEU A 273 -12.62 -6.59 20.43
CA LEU A 273 -12.78 -5.38 19.60
C LEU A 273 -13.46 -4.24 20.36
N ILE A 274 -14.51 -4.55 21.13
CA ILE A 274 -15.21 -3.56 21.97
C ILE A 274 -14.25 -3.00 23.03
N GLU A 275 -13.48 -3.87 23.69
CA GLU A 275 -12.49 -3.44 24.67
C GLU A 275 -11.42 -2.53 24.03
N GLN A 276 -10.86 -2.94 22.89
CA GLN A 276 -9.78 -2.21 22.23
C GLN A 276 -10.22 -0.84 21.66
N ARG A 277 -11.52 -0.66 21.39
CA ARG A 277 -12.12 0.63 21.00
C ARG A 277 -12.16 1.65 22.14
N ASN A 278 -12.02 1.22 23.39
CA ASN A 278 -11.80 2.12 24.53
C ASN A 278 -10.34 2.60 24.52
N PHE A 279 -9.98 3.41 23.52
CA PHE A 279 -8.62 3.86 23.25
C PHE A 279 -7.93 4.37 24.50
N ASN A 280 -6.80 3.77 24.83
CA ASN A 280 -5.94 4.14 25.94
C ASN A 280 -4.51 3.70 25.61
N GLN A 281 -3.63 4.68 25.39
CA GLN A 281 -2.25 4.42 24.98
C GLN A 281 -1.43 3.72 26.07
N ASP A 282 -1.65 4.05 27.34
CA ASP A 282 -0.90 3.48 28.46
C ASP A 282 -1.24 2.00 28.66
N GLU A 283 -2.49 1.64 28.37
CA GLU A 283 -2.98 0.26 28.36
C GLU A 283 -2.78 -0.46 27.02
N LYS A 284 -2.09 0.17 26.05
CA LYS A 284 -1.86 -0.35 24.69
C LYS A 284 -3.15 -0.70 23.94
N ARG A 285 -4.23 0.05 24.19
CA ARG A 285 -5.48 -0.01 23.42
C ARG A 285 -5.41 0.98 22.26
N TRP A 286 -5.12 0.49 21.05
CA TRP A 286 -4.75 1.35 19.90
C TRP A 286 -5.89 1.75 18.95
N ILE A 287 -7.11 1.26 19.16
CA ILE A 287 -8.25 1.53 18.25
C ILE A 287 -8.92 2.86 18.61
N LYS A 288 -8.33 3.96 18.13
CA LYS A 288 -8.88 5.32 18.26
C LYS A 288 -9.97 5.57 17.20
N PRO A 289 -11.04 6.34 17.50
CA PRO A 289 -11.92 6.92 16.49
C PRO A 289 -11.16 7.54 15.31
N ASP A 290 -11.72 7.45 14.11
CA ASP A 290 -11.16 7.96 12.85
C ASP A 290 -9.82 7.34 12.42
N SER A 291 -9.35 6.29 13.09
CA SER A 291 -8.18 5.53 12.65
C SER A 291 -8.55 4.41 11.67
N ASN A 292 -7.60 3.99 10.83
CA ASN A 292 -7.78 2.80 9.98
C ASN A 292 -8.19 1.55 10.80
N ARG A 293 -7.70 1.43 12.03
CA ARG A 293 -8.06 0.35 12.95
C ARG A 293 -9.53 0.41 13.38
N TRP A 294 -10.09 1.61 13.53
CA TRP A 294 -11.52 1.78 13.82
C TRP A 294 -12.38 1.24 12.69
N ILE A 295 -12.04 1.62 11.45
CA ILE A 295 -12.73 1.14 10.23
C ILE A 295 -12.66 -0.38 10.13
N LEU A 296 -11.47 -0.98 10.34
CA LEU A 296 -11.30 -2.44 10.34
C LEU A 296 -12.13 -3.11 11.43
N SER A 297 -12.10 -2.56 12.65
CA SER A 297 -12.91 -3.04 13.77
C SER A 297 -14.41 -2.95 13.49
N ASP A 298 -14.87 -1.90 12.79
CA ASP A 298 -16.28 -1.70 12.46
C ASP A 298 -16.82 -2.75 11.50
N ARG A 299 -16.01 -3.07 10.49
CA ARG A 299 -16.32 -4.15 9.55
C ARG A 299 -16.32 -5.50 10.22
N LEU A 300 -15.33 -5.77 11.07
CA LEU A 300 -15.29 -7.01 11.83
C LEU A 300 -16.55 -7.15 12.69
N LEU A 301 -16.91 -6.11 13.46
CA LEU A 301 -18.13 -6.13 14.28
C LEU A 301 -19.38 -6.33 13.44
N SER A 302 -19.46 -5.71 12.26
CA SER A 302 -20.58 -5.89 11.33
C SER A 302 -20.66 -7.32 10.77
N ALA A 303 -19.52 -7.96 10.51
CA ALA A 303 -19.44 -9.34 10.00
C ALA A 303 -19.64 -10.42 11.08
N LEU A 304 -19.65 -10.02 12.36
CA LEU A 304 -19.88 -10.91 13.50
C LEU A 304 -21.37 -11.05 13.85
N ASN A 305 -22.21 -10.11 13.39
CA ASN A 305 -23.67 -10.15 13.50
C ASN A 305 -24.29 -10.97 12.36
#